data_AF-X1BYR1-F1
#
_entry.id   AF-X1BYR1-F1
#
_cell.length_a   1.000
_cell.length_b   1.000
_cell.length_c   1.000
_cell.angle_alpha   90.00
_cell.angle_beta   90.00
_cell.angle_gamma   90.00
#
_symmetry.space_group_name_H-M   'P 1'
#
loop_
_entity.id
_entity.type
_entity.pdbx_description
1 polymer ?
#
loop_
_entity_poly.entity_id
_entity_poly.type
_entity_poly.pdbx_seq_one_letter_code
_entity_poly.pdbx_strand_id
1 'polypeptide(L)'
;AASPDSVGAMIARIASHILGRKVNSHAFRHAKAFYLLEVRRIEPHQAKEYLGHSNIQQTLDYSYTGVEDQKAAFENGKDAPAPVGATTGGVVSYGEKVKVLAELNAQGILTDSAFAAAVASLQ
;
A
#
# COMPACT_ATOMS: atom_id res chain seq x y z
N ALA A 1 -5.57 5.75 24.82
CA ALA A 1 -4.44 5.41 25.71
C ALA A 1 -4.58 3.94 26.12
N ALA A 2 -3.53 3.12 26.03
CA ALA A 2 -3.59 1.71 26.44
C ALA A 2 -3.76 1.61 27.96
N SER A 3 -4.55 0.65 28.47
CA SER A 3 -4.70 0.48 29.91
C SER A 3 -3.34 0.14 30.55
N PRO A 4 -3.05 0.68 31.75
CA PRO A 4 -1.77 0.47 32.42
C PRO A 4 -1.48 -1.01 32.75
N ASP A 5 -2.52 -1.85 32.79
CA ASP A 5 -2.45 -3.29 33.08
C ASP A 5 -2.46 -4.17 31.82
N SER A 6 -2.44 -3.57 30.63
CA SER A 6 -2.34 -4.33 29.39
C SER A 6 -0.97 -5.01 29.28
N VAL A 7 -0.96 -6.24 28.76
CA VAL A 7 0.28 -7.00 28.48
C VAL A 7 1.28 -6.16 27.66
N GLY A 8 0.79 -5.36 26.71
CA GLY A 8 1.61 -4.44 25.92
C GLY A 8 2.30 -3.35 26.75
N ALA A 9 1.62 -2.78 27.76
CA ALA A 9 2.21 -1.80 28.66
C ALA A 9 3.28 -2.42 29.57
N MET A 10 3.07 -3.67 30.03
CA MET A 10 4.04 -4.42 30.82
C MET A 10 5.32 -4.70 30.01
N ILE A 11 5.17 -5.23 28.79
CA ILE A 11 6.29 -5.51 27.88
C ILE A 11 7.08 -4.23 27.59
N ALA A 12 6.38 -3.13 27.28
CA ALA A 12 7.01 -1.84 27.01
C ALA A 12 7.81 -1.31 28.22
N ARG A 13 7.30 -1.49 29.44
CA ARG A 13 7.99 -1.08 30.68
C ARG A 13 9.27 -1.88 30.91
N ILE A 14 9.22 -3.20 30.78
CA ILE A 14 10.38 -4.09 30.94
C ILE A 14 11.44 -3.77 29.90
N ALA A 15 11.06 -3.67 28.63
CA ALA A 15 12.00 -3.36 27.57
C ALA A 15 12.62 -1.96 27.72
N SER A 16 11.83 -0.98 28.17
CA SER A 16 12.35 0.37 28.44
C SER A 16 13.43 0.35 29.52
N HIS A 17 13.25 -0.48 30.55
CA HIS A 17 14.23 -0.65 31.62
C HIS A 17 15.52 -1.30 31.12
N ILE A 18 15.42 -2.40 30.37
CA ILE A 18 16.58 -3.12 29.82
C ILE A 18 17.38 -2.24 28.84
N LEU A 19 16.68 -1.50 27.97
CA LEU A 19 17.30 -0.70 26.91
C LEU A 19 17.74 0.69 27.38
N GLY A 20 17.44 1.08 28.62
CA GLY A 20 17.77 2.40 29.17
C GLY A 20 17.07 3.57 28.45
N ARG A 21 16.02 3.32 27.67
CA ARG A 21 15.27 4.34 26.91
C ARG A 21 13.79 4.00 26.87
N LYS A 22 12.94 5.02 26.70
CA LYS A 22 11.48 4.81 26.60
C LYS A 22 11.14 4.07 25.30
N VAL A 23 10.49 2.93 25.43
CA VAL A 23 9.97 2.09 24.33
C VAL A 23 8.46 1.99 24.46
N ASN A 24 7.75 2.04 23.33
CA ASN A 24 6.32 1.82 23.26
C ASN A 24 6.00 0.62 22.35
N SER A 25 4.75 0.18 22.34
CA SER A 25 4.29 -0.93 21.50
C SER A 25 4.57 -0.70 20.01
N HIS A 26 4.48 0.56 19.56
CA HIS A 26 4.74 0.93 18.17
C HIS A 26 6.21 0.77 17.79
N ALA A 27 7.15 1.05 18.70
CA ALA A 27 8.58 0.85 18.48
C ALA A 27 8.93 -0.63 18.24
N PHE A 28 8.21 -1.57 18.85
CA PHE A 28 8.37 -2.99 18.52
C PHE A 28 7.85 -3.33 17.12
N ARG A 29 6.77 -2.67 16.68
CA ARG A 29 6.29 -2.81 15.30
C ARG A 29 7.34 -2.29 14.30
N HIS A 30 7.99 -1.16 14.60
CA HIS A 30 9.14 -0.66 13.83
C HIS A 30 10.29 -1.69 13.78
N ALA A 31 10.71 -2.20 14.94
CA ALA A 31 11.80 -3.18 15.00
C ALA A 31 11.48 -4.46 14.22
N LYS A 32 10.22 -4.92 14.27
CA LYS A 32 9.77 -6.09 13.52
C LYS A 32 9.77 -5.83 12.02
N ALA A 33 9.24 -4.69 11.57
CA ALA A 33 9.23 -4.32 10.16
C ALA A 33 10.66 -4.24 9.59
N PHE A 34 11.56 -3.56 10.30
CA PHE A 34 12.98 -3.50 9.94
C PHE A 34 13.61 -4.89 9.82
N TYR A 35 13.38 -5.78 10.80
CA TYR A 35 13.93 -7.14 10.75
C TYR A 35 13.44 -7.94 9.52
N LEU A 36 12.17 -7.81 9.16
CA LEU A 36 11.61 -8.53 8.01
C LEU A 36 12.23 -8.04 6.70
N LEU A 37 12.37 -6.73 6.54
CA LEU A 37 12.86 -6.12 5.30
C LEU A 37 14.38 -6.20 5.17
N GLU A 38 15.12 -5.80 6.22
CA GLU A 38 16.56 -5.58 6.12
C GLU A 38 17.39 -6.82 6.48
N VAL A 39 16.90 -7.62 7.44
CA VAL A 39 17.64 -8.81 7.91
C VAL A 39 17.18 -10.06 7.18
N ARG A 40 15.86 -10.25 7.07
CA ARG A 40 15.28 -11.43 6.39
C ARG A 40 15.07 -11.24 4.90
N ARG A 41 15.25 -10.02 4.37
CA ARG A 41 15.09 -9.69 2.94
C ARG A 41 13.76 -10.19 2.38
N ILE A 42 12.71 -10.07 3.20
CA ILE A 42 11.34 -10.40 2.76
C ILE A 42 10.84 -9.27 1.88
N GLU A 43 10.18 -9.64 0.80
CA GLU A 43 9.60 -8.68 -0.14
C GLU A 43 8.62 -7.73 0.57
N PRO A 44 8.63 -6.42 0.25
CA PRO A 44 7.79 -5.43 0.94
C PRO A 44 6.29 -5.77 0.96
N HIS A 45 5.77 -6.40 -0.10
CA HIS A 45 4.36 -6.82 -0.16
C HIS A 45 4.01 -7.91 0.85
N GLN A 46 4.91 -8.87 1.04
CA GLN A 46 4.74 -9.94 2.03
C GLN A 46 4.86 -9.38 3.45
N ALA A 47 5.80 -8.45 3.66
CA ALA A 47 5.93 -7.75 4.93
C ALA A 47 4.68 -6.89 5.26
N LYS A 48 4.08 -6.24 4.26
CA LYS A 48 2.83 -5.46 4.41
C LYS A 48 1.69 -6.36 4.89
N GLU A 49 1.50 -7.51 4.26
CA GLU A 49 0.45 -8.47 4.62
C GLU A 49 0.65 -8.99 6.04
N TYR A 50 1.88 -9.40 6.38
CA TYR A 50 2.22 -9.87 7.72
C TYR A 50 1.99 -8.80 8.80
N LEU A 51 2.34 -7.55 8.51
CA LEU A 51 2.19 -6.43 9.44
C LEU A 51 0.76 -5.87 9.46
N GLY A 52 -0.12 -6.30 8.55
CA GLY A 52 -1.49 -5.80 8.43
C GLY A 52 -1.54 -4.30 8.10
N HIS A 53 -0.62 -3.79 7.29
CA HIS A 53 -0.66 -2.41 6.83
C HIS A 53 -1.65 -2.24 5.69
N SER A 54 -2.49 -1.19 5.76
CA SER A 54 -3.44 -0.88 4.68
C SER A 54 -2.73 -0.39 3.42
N ASN A 55 -1.60 0.30 3.59
CA ASN A 55 -0.80 0.86 2.52
C ASN A 55 0.64 0.30 2.53
N ILE A 56 1.17 -0.02 1.34
CA ILE A 56 2.55 -0.44 1.16
C ILE A 56 3.53 0.66 1.59
N GLN A 57 3.19 1.93 1.39
CA GLN A 57 4.04 3.07 1.79
C GLN A 57 4.38 3.01 3.27
N GLN A 58 3.40 2.69 4.12
CA GLN A 58 3.65 2.54 5.57
C GLN A 58 4.70 1.47 5.83
N THR A 59 4.74 0.40 5.04
CA THR A 59 5.76 -0.67 5.18
C THR A 59 7.12 -0.21 4.67
N LEU A 60 7.14 0.57 3.60
CA LEU A 60 8.36 1.12 2.98
C LEU A 60 8.97 2.25 3.81
N ASP A 61 8.19 2.96 4.63
CA ASP A 61 8.70 3.96 5.58
C ASP A 61 9.63 3.32 6.65
N TYR A 62 9.61 1.98 6.79
CA TYR A 62 10.51 1.24 7.66
C TYR A 62 11.79 0.73 6.96
N SER A 63 11.89 0.81 5.63
CA SER A 63 13.10 0.39 4.90
C SER A 63 14.11 1.54 4.82
N TYR A 64 15.39 1.22 4.98
CA TYR A 64 16.47 2.21 4.87
C TYR A 64 16.83 2.48 3.40
N THR A 65 16.38 1.62 2.48
CA THR A 65 16.68 1.67 1.04
C THR A 65 15.82 2.64 0.22
N GLY A 66 14.92 3.38 0.89
CA GLY A 66 14.51 4.75 0.58
C GLY A 66 13.73 5.03 -0.70
N VAL A 67 14.16 4.61 -1.89
CA VAL A 67 13.54 5.04 -3.16
C VAL A 67 13.64 3.97 -4.26
N GLU A 68 14.77 3.28 -4.40
CA GLU A 68 14.98 2.34 -5.51
C GLU A 68 14.20 1.04 -5.33
N ASP A 69 14.21 0.47 -4.12
CA ASP A 69 13.42 -0.71 -3.77
C ASP A 69 11.91 -0.39 -3.73
N GLN A 70 11.55 0.86 -3.39
CA GLN A 70 10.16 1.31 -3.44
C GLN A 70 9.63 1.30 -4.89
N LYS A 71 10.47 1.73 -5.83
CA LYS A 71 10.17 1.70 -7.26
C LYS A 71 10.07 0.25 -7.78
N ALA A 72 10.99 -0.63 -7.39
CA ALA A 72 10.95 -2.04 -7.75
C ALA A 72 9.71 -2.76 -7.18
N ALA A 73 9.33 -2.49 -5.92
CA ALA A 73 8.12 -3.04 -5.33
C ALA A 73 6.84 -2.54 -6.01
N PHE A 74 6.82 -1.28 -6.46
CA PHE A 74 5.70 -0.72 -7.22
C PHE A 74 5.59 -1.32 -8.62
N GLU A 75 6.72 -1.52 -9.31
CA GLU A 75 6.76 -2.11 -10.65
C GLU A 75 6.42 -3.62 -10.63
N ASN A 76 6.93 -4.38 -9.66
CA ASN A 76 6.60 -5.80 -9.48
C ASN A 76 5.16 -6.03 -8.99
N GLY A 77 4.54 -5.03 -8.35
CA GLY A 77 3.13 -5.09 -7.93
C GLY A 77 2.13 -4.99 -9.08
N LYS A 78 2.55 -4.63 -10.30
CA LYS A 78 1.69 -4.53 -11.48
C LYS A 78 1.28 -5.90 -12.06
N ASP A 79 2.02 -6.95 -11.75
CA ASP A 79 1.72 -8.32 -12.20
C ASP A 79 0.86 -9.11 -11.20
N ALA A 80 0.56 -8.54 -10.03
CA ALA A 80 -0.43 -9.10 -9.13
C ALA A 80 -1.84 -8.71 -9.61
N PRO A 81 -2.74 -9.67 -9.89
CA PRO A 81 -4.10 -9.34 -10.30
C PRO A 81 -4.76 -8.48 -9.22
N ALA A 82 -5.09 -7.24 -9.59
CA ALA A 82 -5.64 -6.26 -8.67
C ALA A 82 -6.93 -6.78 -8.01
N PRO A 83 -7.13 -6.57 -6.69
CA PRO A 83 -8.42 -6.83 -6.08
C PRO A 83 -9.44 -5.88 -6.69
N VAL A 84 -10.46 -6.49 -7.29
CA VAL A 84 -11.60 -5.82 -7.92
C VAL A 84 -12.28 -4.92 -6.88
N GLY A 85 -12.13 -3.60 -6.98
CA GLY A 85 -12.95 -2.68 -6.18
C GLY A 85 -12.34 -1.35 -5.67
N ALA A 86 -11.18 -0.88 -6.13
CA ALA A 86 -10.68 0.44 -5.74
C ALA A 86 -10.90 1.50 -6.84
N THR A 87 -12.11 2.07 -6.89
CA THR A 87 -12.41 3.29 -7.64
C THR A 87 -11.78 4.50 -6.94
N THR A 88 -10.58 4.90 -7.36
CA THR A 88 -10.02 6.22 -7.03
C THR A 88 -10.72 7.30 -7.84
N GLY A 89 -11.50 8.13 -7.16
CA GLY A 89 -12.11 9.36 -7.67
C GLY A 89 -11.10 10.47 -7.94
N GLY A 90 -10.21 10.25 -8.92
CA GLY A 90 -9.49 11.34 -9.58
C GLY A 90 -10.43 12.03 -10.55
N VAL A 91 -10.54 13.37 -10.47
CA VAL A 91 -11.32 14.15 -11.45
C VAL A 91 -10.55 14.15 -12.78
N VAL A 92 -10.70 13.07 -13.54
CA VAL A 92 -10.19 12.97 -14.91
C VAL A 92 -11.03 13.90 -15.79
N SER A 93 -10.37 14.75 -16.58
CA SER A 93 -11.09 15.69 -17.45
C SER A 93 -11.98 14.94 -18.43
N TYR A 94 -13.11 15.53 -18.83
CA TYR A 94 -14.02 14.92 -19.83
C TYR A 94 -13.26 14.49 -21.09
N GLY A 95 -12.30 15.31 -21.55
CA GLY A 95 -11.45 15.01 -22.70
C GLY A 95 -10.59 13.76 -22.52
N GLU A 96 -9.99 13.56 -21.34
CA GLU A 96 -9.22 12.34 -21.05
C GLU A 96 -10.12 11.10 -20.96
N LYS A 97 -11.33 11.24 -20.39
CA LYS A 97 -12.29 10.12 -20.33
C LYS A 97 -12.73 9.68 -21.71
N VAL A 98 -13.04 10.61 -22.61
CA VAL A 98 -13.40 10.30 -24.01
C VAL A 98 -12.22 9.68 -24.76
N LYS A 99 -10.99 10.17 -24.52
CA LYS A 99 -9.78 9.61 -25.15
C LYS A 99 -9.54 8.15 -24.74
N VAL A 100 -9.67 7.83 -23.46
CA VAL A 100 -9.53 6.46 -22.96
C VAL A 100 -10.61 5.54 -23.55
N LEU A 101 -11.87 6.01 -23.62
CA LEU A 101 -12.94 5.23 -24.24
C LEU A 101 -12.69 4.99 -25.74
N ALA A 102 -12.13 5.97 -26.46
CA ALA A 102 -11.81 5.84 -27.88
C ALA A 102 -10.67 4.84 -28.13
N GLU A 103 -9.65 4.84 -27.27
CA GLU A 103 -8.56 3.87 -27.32
C GLU A 103 -9.07 2.45 -27.06
N LEU A 104 -10.00 2.27 -26.12
CA LEU A 104 -10.62 0.97 -25.82
C LEU A 104 -11.53 0.47 -26.97
N ASN A 105 -12.22 1.36 -27.68
CA ASN A 105 -12.96 0.99 -28.90
C ASN A 105 -12.00 0.60 -30.04
N ALA A 106 -10.94 1.38 -30.26
CA ALA A 106 -9.94 1.08 -31.29
C ALA A 106 -9.22 -0.26 -31.07
N GLN A 107 -9.09 -0.71 -29.81
CA GLN A 107 -8.56 -2.02 -29.44
C GLN A 107 -9.59 -3.16 -29.57
N GLY A 108 -10.83 -2.86 -29.96
CA GLY A 108 -11.93 -3.82 -30.09
C GLY A 108 -12.46 -4.35 -28.75
N ILE A 109 -12.08 -3.71 -27.64
CA ILE A 109 -12.51 -4.09 -26.28
C ILE A 109 -13.92 -3.58 -26.00
N LEU A 110 -14.25 -2.39 -26.50
CA LEU A 110 -15.61 -1.86 -26.54
C LEU A 110 -16.19 -2.01 -27.94
N THR A 111 -17.45 -2.40 -28.05
CA THR A 111 -18.20 -2.29 -29.31
C THR A 111 -18.59 -0.84 -29.57
N ASP A 112 -18.82 -0.47 -30.82
CA ASP A 112 -19.23 0.90 -31.20
C ASP A 112 -20.47 1.38 -30.43
N SER A 113 -21.42 0.47 -30.17
CA SER A 113 -22.63 0.77 -29.39
C SER A 113 -22.33 1.01 -27.90
N ALA A 114 -21.40 0.26 -27.31
CA ALA A 114 -20.98 0.42 -25.93
C ALA A 114 -20.14 1.69 -25.73
N PHE A 115 -19.31 2.04 -26.72
CA PHE A 115 -18.57 3.30 -26.75
C PHE A 115 -19.53 4.51 -26.82
N ALA A 116 -20.50 4.51 -27.74
CA ALA A 116 -21.46 5.61 -27.88
C ALA A 116 -22.28 5.84 -26.59
N ALA A 117 -22.71 4.75 -25.93
CA ALA A 117 -23.42 4.82 -24.66
C ALA A 117 -22.54 5.35 -23.51
N ALA A 118 -21.25 4.96 -23.49
CA ALA A 118 -20.30 5.41 -22.47
C ALA A 118 -19.88 6.87 -22.64
N VAL A 119 -19.80 7.38 -23.88
CA VAL A 119 -19.54 8.81 -24.11
C VAL A 119 -20.74 9.68 -23.76
N ALA A 120 -21.97 9.22 -24.07
CA ALA A 120 -23.19 9.94 -23.75
C ALA A 120 -23.45 10.06 -22.23
N SER A 121 -22.97 9.12 -21.41
CA SER A 121 -23.10 9.15 -19.95
C SER A 121 -22.05 10.03 -19.25
N LEU A 122 -21.09 10.58 -20.00
CA LEU A 122 -20.05 11.48 -19.49
C LEU A 122 -20.42 12.97 -19.60
N GLN A 123 -21.46 13.32 -20.38
CA GLN A 123 -22.03 14.69 -20.45
C GLN A 123 -23.00 14.94 -19.30
#